data_AF-A0A1A9N6S2-F1
#
_entry.id   AF-A0A1A9N6S2-F1
#
_cell.length_a   1.000
_cell.length_b   1.000
_cell.length_c   1.000
_cell.angle_alpha   90.00
_cell.angle_beta   90.00
_cell.angle_gamma   90.00
#
_symmetry.space_group_name_H-M   'P 1'
#
loop_
_entity.id
_entity.type
_entity.pdbx_description
1 polymer ?
#
loop_
_entity_poly.entity_id
_entity_poly.type
_entity_poly.pdbx_seq_one_letter_code
_entity_poly.pdbx_strand_id
1 'polypeptide(L)'
;MRKSTGLLSIRTRLITILIAAYAGLLVACGGTVSASDPIVAIMNKPRYLSAQSKWSMVVMDANTGAVLYSIQPDTLSLTGSVRKIFAVGTALNALGPAYRFNTAMYRNGTVDATGTLNGDLIVKAAGDLVFGGRQKPDGTLDFTDFDHNEARGFNGAILTPEDPLAAVNSLAAQVRAAFP
;
A
#
# COMPACT_ATOMS: atom_id res chain seq x y z
N MET A 1 16.37 14.57 -72.88
CA MET A 1 15.52 14.01 -71.81
C MET A 1 15.84 12.54 -71.60
N ARG A 2 16.62 12.19 -70.57
CA ARG A 2 16.73 10.82 -70.02
C ARG A 2 16.57 10.95 -68.51
N LYS A 3 15.43 10.46 -67.98
CA LYS A 3 15.05 10.58 -66.57
C LYS A 3 15.83 9.57 -65.73
N SER A 4 16.42 10.05 -64.62
CA SER A 4 17.04 9.25 -63.57
C SER A 4 15.97 8.62 -62.67
N THR A 5 15.52 7.40 -62.99
CA THR A 5 14.49 6.68 -62.23
C THR A 5 15.04 5.58 -61.30
N GLY A 6 16.34 5.28 -61.35
CA GLY A 6 16.93 4.16 -60.58
C GLY A 6 17.25 4.46 -59.10
N LEU A 7 17.64 5.68 -58.76
CA LEU A 7 18.18 5.99 -57.42
C LEU A 7 17.10 6.19 -56.35
N LEU A 8 15.88 6.58 -56.75
CA LEU A 8 14.76 6.81 -55.85
C LEU A 8 14.15 5.47 -55.36
N SER A 9 14.13 4.43 -56.20
CA SER A 9 13.56 3.11 -55.88
C SER A 9 14.33 2.37 -54.78
N ILE A 10 15.65 2.52 -54.73
CA ILE A 10 16.53 1.84 -53.76
C ILE A 10 16.41 2.48 -52.37
N ARG A 11 16.30 3.82 -52.30
CA ARG A 11 16.15 4.55 -51.04
C ARG A 11 14.79 4.29 -50.37
N THR A 12 13.72 4.17 -51.15
CA THR A 12 12.40 3.82 -50.60
C THR A 12 12.38 2.40 -50.04
N ARG A 13 13.01 1.42 -50.71
CA ARG A 13 13.08 0.03 -50.22
C ARG A 13 13.89 -0.13 -48.93
N LEU A 14 14.97 0.63 -48.77
CA LEU A 14 15.78 0.61 -47.53
C LEU A 14 15.04 1.21 -46.33
N ILE A 15 14.24 2.28 -46.54
CA ILE A 15 13.43 2.90 -45.48
C ILE A 15 12.28 1.97 -45.06
N THR A 16 11.66 1.24 -45.99
CA THR A 16 10.61 0.26 -45.64
C THR A 16 11.15 -0.94 -44.86
N ILE A 17 12.36 -1.41 -45.17
CA ILE A 17 13.01 -2.51 -44.43
C ILE A 17 13.40 -2.08 -43.00
N LEU A 18 13.89 -0.85 -42.81
CA LEU A 18 14.23 -0.30 -41.49
C LEU A 18 13.00 -0.09 -40.58
N ILE A 19 11.85 0.33 -41.13
CA ILE A 19 10.60 0.47 -40.36
C ILE A 19 10.03 -0.91 -39.98
N ALA A 20 10.12 -1.91 -40.86
CA ALA A 20 9.69 -3.28 -40.55
C ALA A 20 10.58 -3.94 -39.49
N ALA A 21 11.90 -3.67 -39.48
CA ALA A 21 12.81 -4.16 -38.46
C ALA A 21 12.59 -3.50 -37.09
N TYR A 22 12.18 -2.23 -37.05
CA TYR A 22 11.89 -1.53 -35.79
C TYR A 22 10.54 -1.94 -35.19
N ALA A 23 9.55 -2.28 -36.02
CA ALA A 23 8.26 -2.81 -35.54
C ALA A 23 8.37 -4.23 -34.95
N GLY A 24 9.37 -5.01 -35.37
CA GLY A 24 9.61 -6.36 -34.86
C GLY A 24 10.25 -6.43 -33.47
N LEU A 25 10.89 -5.36 -32.99
CA LEU A 25 11.59 -5.35 -31.69
C LEU A 25 10.72 -4.95 -30.49
N LEU A 26 9.50 -4.44 -30.72
CA LEU A 26 8.61 -3.97 -29.64
C LEU A 26 7.60 -5.03 -29.16
N VAL A 27 7.62 -6.25 -29.70
CA VAL A 27 6.62 -7.31 -29.39
C VAL A 27 7.23 -8.52 -28.65
N ALA A 28 8.38 -8.36 -28.00
CA ALA A 28 9.09 -9.46 -27.33
C ALA A 28 8.96 -9.47 -25.79
N CYS A 29 7.92 -8.87 -25.22
CA CYS A 29 7.63 -9.00 -23.78
C CYS A 29 6.12 -9.23 -23.57
N GLY A 30 5.66 -10.40 -23.98
CA GLY A 30 4.27 -10.83 -23.77
C GLY A 30 4.17 -12.30 -24.16
N GLY A 31 4.38 -13.19 -23.18
CA GLY A 31 4.24 -14.64 -23.40
C GLY A 31 2.86 -14.95 -23.99
N THR A 32 2.83 -15.77 -25.05
CA THR A 32 1.58 -16.26 -25.65
C THR A 32 0.86 -17.17 -24.65
N VAL A 33 -0.31 -16.74 -24.16
CA VAL A 33 -1.18 -17.55 -23.31
C VAL A 33 -1.83 -18.66 -24.15
N SER A 34 -1.42 -19.91 -23.90
CA SER A 34 -1.99 -21.10 -24.53
C SER A 34 -3.37 -21.44 -23.92
N ALA A 35 -4.28 -22.03 -24.71
CA ALA A 35 -5.54 -22.57 -24.18
C ALA A 35 -5.35 -23.70 -23.13
N SER A 36 -4.13 -24.26 -23.05
CA SER A 36 -3.71 -25.21 -22.02
C SER A 36 -3.23 -24.56 -20.71
N ASP A 37 -3.27 -23.23 -20.61
CA ASP A 37 -2.81 -22.50 -19.44
C ASP A 37 -3.78 -22.71 -18.26
N PRO A 38 -3.32 -23.30 -17.13
CA PRO A 38 -4.19 -23.57 -15.99
C PRO A 38 -4.77 -22.30 -15.35
N ILE A 39 -4.09 -21.15 -15.45
CA ILE A 39 -4.58 -19.86 -14.95
C ILE A 39 -5.76 -19.41 -15.81
N VAL A 40 -5.59 -19.42 -17.13
CA VAL A 40 -6.65 -19.05 -18.08
C VAL A 40 -7.84 -20.00 -17.96
N ALA A 41 -7.59 -21.30 -17.76
CA ALA A 41 -8.64 -22.29 -17.53
C ALA A 41 -9.48 -21.97 -16.27
N ILE A 42 -8.86 -21.47 -15.20
CA ILE A 42 -9.59 -21.01 -14.00
C ILE A 42 -10.39 -19.74 -14.29
N MET A 43 -9.77 -18.75 -14.95
CA MET A 43 -10.40 -17.46 -15.27
C MET A 43 -11.62 -17.62 -16.19
N ASN A 44 -11.64 -18.65 -17.05
CA ASN A 44 -12.74 -18.98 -17.95
C ASN A 44 -13.82 -19.90 -17.36
N LYS A 45 -13.77 -20.22 -16.05
CA LYS A 45 -14.86 -20.99 -15.43
C LYS A 45 -16.21 -20.27 -15.57
N PRO A 46 -17.34 -20.99 -15.73
CA PRO A 46 -18.65 -20.38 -15.98
C PRO A 46 -19.02 -19.25 -15.03
N ARG A 47 -18.67 -19.37 -13.74
CA ARG A 47 -18.96 -18.36 -12.71
C ARG A 47 -18.37 -16.96 -13.00
N TYR A 48 -17.24 -16.90 -13.70
CA TYR A 48 -16.56 -15.65 -14.02
C TYR A 48 -17.02 -15.11 -15.37
N LEU A 49 -17.24 -15.99 -16.34
CA LEU A 49 -17.79 -15.63 -17.66
C LEU A 49 -19.22 -15.10 -17.55
N SER A 50 -20.09 -15.77 -16.78
CA SER A 50 -21.47 -15.35 -16.57
C SER A 50 -21.57 -14.01 -15.85
N ALA A 51 -20.59 -13.71 -14.99
CA ALA A 51 -20.48 -12.43 -14.28
C ALA A 51 -19.74 -11.36 -15.10
N GLN A 52 -19.32 -11.65 -16.34
CA GLN A 52 -18.56 -10.75 -17.21
C GLN A 52 -17.30 -10.19 -16.51
N SER A 53 -16.64 -11.03 -15.72
CA SER A 53 -15.45 -10.64 -14.94
C SER A 53 -14.30 -10.22 -15.85
N LYS A 54 -13.56 -9.20 -15.44
CA LYS A 54 -12.31 -8.77 -16.08
C LYS A 54 -11.14 -9.19 -15.20
N TRP A 55 -10.07 -9.64 -15.84
CA TRP A 55 -8.85 -10.10 -15.16
C TRP A 55 -7.65 -9.31 -15.67
N SER A 56 -6.83 -8.85 -14.75
CA SER A 56 -5.46 -8.41 -15.02
C SER A 56 -4.52 -9.10 -14.05
N MET A 57 -3.32 -9.43 -14.51
CA MET A 57 -2.33 -10.17 -13.72
C MET A 57 -0.93 -9.84 -14.20
N VAL A 58 -0.01 -9.72 -13.23
CA VAL A 58 1.43 -9.70 -13.47
C VAL A 58 2.07 -10.61 -12.42
N VAL A 59 2.92 -11.53 -12.86
CA VAL A 59 3.75 -12.38 -12.01
C VAL A 59 5.20 -12.05 -12.32
N MET A 60 5.97 -11.75 -11.27
CA MET A 60 7.37 -11.35 -11.40
C MET A 60 8.24 -12.18 -10.48
N ASP A 61 9.46 -12.45 -10.91
CA ASP A 61 10.51 -12.93 -10.01
C ASP A 61 10.88 -11.80 -9.05
N ALA A 62 10.77 -12.05 -7.74
CA ALA A 62 10.94 -11.01 -6.72
C ALA A 62 12.38 -10.52 -6.57
N ASN A 63 13.39 -11.30 -6.99
CA ASN A 63 14.79 -10.96 -6.84
C ASN A 63 15.30 -10.13 -8.04
N THR A 64 14.87 -10.49 -9.24
CA THR A 64 15.33 -9.91 -10.50
C THR A 64 14.37 -8.88 -11.08
N GLY A 65 13.10 -8.89 -10.65
CA GLY A 65 12.03 -8.07 -11.23
C GLY A 65 11.59 -8.53 -12.61
N ALA A 66 12.08 -9.67 -13.10
CA ALA A 66 11.71 -10.19 -14.41
C ALA A 66 10.23 -10.60 -14.42
N VAL A 67 9.46 -10.08 -15.39
CA VAL A 67 8.08 -10.51 -15.62
C VAL A 67 8.09 -11.94 -16.17
N LEU A 68 7.53 -12.86 -15.39
CA LEU A 68 7.44 -14.28 -15.75
C LEU A 68 6.13 -14.58 -16.49
N TYR A 69 5.08 -13.81 -16.18
CA TYR A 69 3.75 -14.00 -16.75
C TYR A 69 2.92 -12.73 -16.63
N SER A 70 2.08 -12.42 -17.63
CA SER A 70 1.21 -11.24 -17.59
C SER A 70 -0.06 -11.43 -18.42
N ILE A 71 -1.19 -10.93 -17.90
CA ILE A 71 -2.47 -10.81 -18.60
C ILE A 71 -2.95 -9.36 -18.42
N GLN A 72 -3.16 -8.65 -19.52
CA GLN A 72 -3.70 -7.27 -19.52
C GLN A 72 -3.07 -6.36 -18.43
N PRO A 73 -1.73 -6.25 -18.36
CA PRO A 73 -1.02 -5.64 -17.23
C PRO A 73 -1.38 -4.16 -17.02
N ASP A 74 -1.75 -3.45 -18.08
CA ASP A 74 -2.05 -2.01 -18.05
C ASP A 74 -3.54 -1.70 -17.80
N THR A 75 -4.37 -2.71 -17.52
CA THR A 75 -5.80 -2.50 -17.26
C THR A 75 -6.04 -1.87 -15.89
N LEU A 76 -6.57 -0.65 -15.90
CA LEU A 76 -7.06 0.01 -14.68
C LEU A 76 -8.22 -0.77 -14.07
N SER A 77 -8.06 -1.14 -12.79
CA SER A 77 -9.02 -1.95 -12.04
C SER A 77 -9.29 -1.37 -10.66
N LEU A 78 -10.48 -1.65 -10.11
CA LEU A 78 -10.76 -1.37 -8.71
C LEU A 78 -9.98 -2.35 -7.84
N THR A 79 -8.94 -1.88 -7.17
CA THR A 79 -8.01 -2.73 -6.40
C THR A 79 -8.53 -3.14 -5.02
N GLY A 80 -9.67 -2.58 -4.59
CA GLY A 80 -10.16 -2.75 -3.21
C GLY A 80 -9.07 -2.41 -2.17
N SER A 81 -9.01 -3.20 -1.10
CA SER A 81 -8.01 -3.00 -0.03
C SER A 81 -6.56 -3.24 -0.45
N VAL A 82 -6.26 -3.83 -1.62
CA VAL A 82 -4.88 -3.92 -2.15
C VAL A 82 -4.26 -2.52 -2.32
N ARG A 83 -5.10 -1.49 -2.50
CA ARG A 83 -4.66 -0.08 -2.54
C ARG A 83 -3.84 0.34 -1.31
N LYS A 84 -4.04 -0.29 -0.15
CA LYS A 84 -3.32 0.02 1.09
C LYS A 84 -1.80 -0.14 0.95
N ILE A 85 -1.31 -1.00 0.05
CA ILE A 85 0.12 -1.18 -0.21
C ILE A 85 0.79 0.14 -0.58
N PHE A 86 0.12 0.98 -1.39
CA PHE A 86 0.68 2.28 -1.79
C PHE A 86 0.80 3.24 -0.60
N ALA A 87 -0.28 3.40 0.17
CA ALA A 87 -0.29 4.33 1.31
C ALA A 87 0.68 3.87 2.42
N VAL A 88 0.62 2.59 2.80
CA VAL A 88 1.48 2.02 3.85
C VAL A 88 2.94 1.97 3.40
N GLY A 89 3.21 1.56 2.16
CA GLY A 89 4.56 1.54 1.60
C GLY A 89 5.17 2.94 1.51
N THR A 90 4.38 3.94 1.12
CA THR A 90 4.82 5.35 1.11
C THR A 90 5.12 5.85 2.51
N ALA A 91 4.27 5.55 3.50
CA ALA A 91 4.49 5.92 4.89
C ALA A 91 5.76 5.25 5.45
N LEU A 92 5.96 3.96 5.19
CA LEU A 92 7.15 3.23 5.62
C LEU A 92 8.42 3.80 4.98
N ASN A 93 8.38 4.14 3.68
CA ASN A 93 9.52 4.74 2.98
C ASN A 93 9.85 6.16 3.50
N ALA A 94 8.83 6.96 3.78
CA ALA A 94 9.00 8.35 4.23
C ALA A 94 9.41 8.47 5.70
N LEU A 95 8.82 7.64 6.57
CA LEU A 95 9.04 7.70 8.03
C LEU A 95 10.15 6.76 8.49
N GLY A 96 10.34 5.64 7.80
CA GLY A 96 11.21 4.55 8.22
C GLY A 96 10.57 3.62 9.26
N PRO A 97 11.09 2.38 9.40
CA PRO A 97 10.53 1.37 10.31
C PRO A 97 10.69 1.72 11.80
N ALA A 98 11.64 2.60 12.12
CA ALA A 98 11.92 3.04 13.48
C ALA A 98 11.05 4.22 13.94
N TYR A 99 10.25 4.83 13.06
CA TYR A 99 9.42 5.97 13.43
C TYR A 99 8.43 5.61 14.54
N ARG A 100 8.21 6.54 15.47
CA ARG A 100 7.23 6.44 16.53
C ARG A 100 6.43 7.72 16.60
N PHE A 101 5.10 7.59 16.68
CA PHE A 101 4.23 8.74 16.93
C PHE A 101 4.43 9.23 18.36
N ASN A 102 4.51 10.55 18.54
CA ASN A 102 4.64 11.17 19.86
C ASN A 102 3.42 12.04 20.12
N THR A 103 2.49 11.52 20.93
CA THR A 103 1.36 12.29 21.45
C THR A 103 1.79 13.00 22.73
N ALA A 104 2.08 14.29 22.61
CA ALA A 104 2.59 15.10 23.71
C ALA A 104 1.46 15.82 24.46
N MET A 105 1.73 16.15 25.73
CA MET A 105 0.85 16.97 26.55
C MET A 105 1.49 18.33 26.83
N TYR A 106 0.68 19.37 26.72
CA TYR A 106 1.06 20.77 26.94
C TYR A 106 0.15 21.37 27.99
N ARG A 107 0.59 22.46 28.61
CA ARG A 107 -0.28 23.30 29.43
C ARG A 107 -0.24 24.74 28.95
N ASN A 108 -1.32 25.45 29.20
CA ASN A 108 -1.36 26.91 29.20
C ASN A 108 -1.80 27.39 30.59
N GLY A 109 -1.34 28.56 31.01
CA GLY A 109 -1.59 29.08 32.35
C GLY A 109 -0.59 28.59 33.41
N THR A 110 -0.85 28.90 34.68
CA THR A 110 0.09 28.73 35.78
C THR A 110 -0.42 27.72 36.80
N VAL A 111 0.49 26.90 37.34
CA VAL A 111 0.18 26.05 38.49
C VAL A 111 0.41 26.86 39.76
N ASP A 112 -0.59 26.94 40.62
CA ASP A 112 -0.49 27.66 41.90
C ASP A 112 0.20 26.81 42.98
N ALA A 113 0.39 27.40 44.16
CA ALA A 113 1.06 26.75 45.30
C ALA A 113 0.32 25.52 45.85
N THR A 114 -0.95 25.30 45.47
CA THR A 114 -1.74 24.11 45.84
C THR A 114 -1.65 22.98 44.82
N GLY A 115 -0.94 23.19 43.70
CA GLY A 115 -0.85 22.25 42.59
C GLY A 115 -2.01 22.36 41.59
N THR A 116 -2.87 23.38 41.71
CA THR A 116 -3.98 23.58 40.78
C THR A 116 -3.51 24.33 39.54
N LEU A 117 -3.78 23.77 38.36
CA LEU A 117 -3.53 24.46 37.09
C LEU A 117 -4.64 25.49 36.84
N ASN A 118 -4.26 26.77 36.80
CA ASN A 118 -5.12 27.87 36.38
C ASN A 118 -4.97 28.07 34.87
N GLY A 119 -5.59 27.18 34.09
CA GLY A 119 -5.54 27.17 32.63
C GLY A 119 -5.88 25.79 32.06
N ASP A 120 -5.36 25.50 30.87
CA ASP A 120 -5.73 24.30 30.10
C ASP A 120 -4.61 23.26 30.10
N LEU A 121 -5.00 21.99 30.13
CA LEU A 121 -4.14 20.85 29.82
C LEU A 121 -4.53 20.30 28.44
N ILE A 122 -3.58 20.28 27.52
CA ILE A 122 -3.82 20.08 26.09
C ILE A 122 -3.08 18.83 25.62
N VAL A 123 -3.82 17.84 25.14
CA VAL A 123 -3.24 16.67 24.45
C VAL A 123 -3.11 16.97 22.97
N LYS A 124 -1.89 16.98 22.45
CA LYS A 124 -1.61 17.12 21.03
C LYS A 124 -1.49 15.73 20.40
N ALA A 125 -2.61 15.22 19.88
CA ALA A 125 -2.63 13.97 19.15
C ALA A 125 -1.71 14.03 17.91
N ALA A 126 -0.93 12.97 17.69
CA ALA A 126 0.03 12.89 16.59
C ALA A 126 -0.25 11.75 15.60
N GLY A 127 -1.39 11.07 15.70
CA GLY A 127 -1.74 9.94 14.82
C GLY A 127 -1.27 8.58 15.33
N ASP A 128 -1.03 8.44 16.63
CA ASP A 128 -0.82 7.12 17.25
C ASP A 128 -2.10 6.29 17.13
N LEU A 129 -2.06 5.25 16.27
CA LEU A 129 -3.20 4.40 15.95
C LEU A 129 -3.49 3.31 17.00
N VAL A 130 -2.64 3.19 18.02
CA VAL A 130 -2.81 2.17 19.07
C VAL A 130 -2.90 2.76 20.47
N PHE A 131 -2.37 3.97 20.71
CA PHE A 131 -2.48 4.82 21.90
C PHE A 131 -2.84 4.08 23.21
N GLY A 132 -2.04 3.08 23.57
CA GLY A 132 -2.17 2.27 24.78
C GLY A 132 -2.76 0.87 24.57
N GLY A 133 -3.89 0.73 23.88
CA GLY A 133 -4.71 -0.49 23.88
C GLY A 133 -4.15 -1.72 23.17
N ARG A 134 -2.91 -1.67 22.69
CA ARG A 134 -2.20 -2.82 22.07
C ARG A 134 -0.74 -2.92 22.45
N GLN A 135 -0.22 -1.99 23.27
CA GLN A 135 1.20 -1.93 23.55
C GLN A 135 1.57 -2.87 24.70
N LYS A 136 2.46 -3.82 24.40
CA LYS A 136 3.00 -4.73 25.39
C LYS A 136 4.10 -4.09 26.23
N PRO A 137 4.41 -4.64 27.42
CA PRO A 137 5.49 -4.16 28.28
C PRO A 137 6.88 -4.18 27.61
N ASP A 138 7.10 -5.07 26.62
CA ASP A 138 8.34 -5.17 25.85
C ASP A 138 8.43 -4.16 24.68
N GLY A 139 7.42 -3.29 24.52
CA GLY A 139 7.34 -2.30 23.46
C GLY A 139 6.84 -2.82 22.11
N THR A 140 6.51 -4.11 22.01
CA THR A 140 5.83 -4.69 20.83
C THR A 140 4.32 -4.42 20.87
N LEU A 141 3.62 -4.75 19.79
CA LEU A 141 2.17 -4.57 19.67
C LEU A 141 1.49 -5.94 19.56
N ASP A 142 0.37 -6.10 20.25
CA ASP A 142 -0.53 -7.24 20.09
C ASP A 142 -1.63 -6.97 19.06
N PHE A 143 -2.02 -8.03 18.36
CA PHE A 143 -3.07 -8.03 17.34
C PHE A 143 -3.89 -9.31 17.46
N THR A 144 -5.15 -9.23 17.06
CA THR A 144 -6.08 -10.37 17.01
C THR A 144 -6.60 -10.55 15.59
N ASP A 145 -7.05 -11.76 15.27
CA ASP A 145 -7.55 -12.10 13.93
C ASP A 145 -8.82 -11.30 13.56
N PHE A 146 -9.60 -10.88 14.55
CA PHE A 146 -10.81 -10.08 14.38
C PHE A 146 -10.77 -8.88 15.30
N ASP A 147 -10.29 -7.74 14.80
CA ASP A 147 -10.17 -6.53 15.59
C ASP A 147 -11.36 -5.57 15.42
N HIS A 148 -11.29 -4.41 16.06
CA HIS A 148 -12.35 -3.40 16.02
C HIS A 148 -12.67 -2.89 14.60
N ASN A 149 -11.75 -2.99 13.63
CA ASN A 149 -12.01 -2.61 12.24
C ASN A 149 -13.01 -3.57 11.57
N GLU A 150 -13.04 -4.81 12.02
CA GLU A 150 -13.88 -5.88 11.47
C GLU A 150 -15.15 -6.12 12.29
N ALA A 151 -15.28 -5.47 13.45
CA ALA A 151 -16.34 -5.75 14.42
C ALA A 151 -17.78 -5.67 13.88
N ARG A 152 -18.01 -4.78 12.90
CA ARG A 152 -19.33 -4.63 12.26
C ARG A 152 -19.64 -5.75 11.26
N GLY A 153 -18.63 -6.28 10.59
CA GLY A 153 -18.78 -7.29 9.54
C GLY A 153 -18.85 -8.72 10.08
N PHE A 154 -18.28 -8.97 11.26
CA PHE A 154 -18.01 -10.33 11.75
C PHE A 154 -18.55 -10.62 13.16
N ASN A 155 -19.64 -9.94 13.56
CA ASN A 155 -20.33 -10.17 14.83
C ASN A 155 -19.48 -9.91 16.08
N GLY A 156 -18.65 -8.85 16.03
CA GLY A 156 -17.82 -8.41 17.15
C GLY A 156 -16.32 -8.50 16.89
N ALA A 157 -15.54 -8.18 17.92
CA ALA A 157 -14.07 -8.20 17.90
C ALA A 157 -13.53 -9.04 19.05
N ILE A 158 -12.38 -9.65 18.83
CA ILE A 158 -11.53 -10.22 19.86
C ILE A 158 -10.66 -9.09 20.40
N LEU A 159 -10.84 -8.76 21.67
CA LEU A 159 -10.06 -7.74 22.35
C LEU A 159 -8.67 -8.27 22.66
N THR A 160 -7.68 -7.40 22.53
CA THR A 160 -6.34 -7.59 23.08
C THR A 160 -6.39 -7.51 24.61
N PRO A 161 -5.47 -8.17 25.34
CA PRO A 161 -5.46 -8.13 26.80
C PRO A 161 -4.94 -6.80 27.38
N GLU A 162 -4.34 -5.94 26.56
CA GLU A 162 -3.77 -4.66 26.99
C GLU A 162 -4.83 -3.67 27.50
N ASP A 163 -4.43 -2.83 28.46
CA ASP A 163 -5.25 -1.77 29.01
C ASP A 163 -5.47 -0.65 27.97
N PRO A 164 -6.72 -0.38 27.53
CA PRO A 164 -7.02 0.71 26.61
C PRO A 164 -6.69 2.10 27.16
N LEU A 165 -6.52 2.24 28.48
CA LEU A 165 -6.15 3.51 29.13
C LEU A 165 -4.65 3.66 29.36
N ALA A 166 -3.82 2.68 28.97
CA ALA A 166 -2.39 2.67 29.30
C ALA A 166 -1.66 3.97 28.89
N ALA A 167 -1.91 4.50 27.69
CA ALA A 167 -1.28 5.74 27.23
C ALA A 167 -1.77 6.98 28.01
N VAL A 168 -3.07 7.05 28.32
CA VAL A 168 -3.64 8.14 29.12
C VAL A 168 -3.09 8.12 30.55
N ASN A 169 -3.02 6.93 31.15
CA ASN A 169 -2.43 6.72 32.48
C ASN A 169 -0.95 7.11 32.50
N SER A 170 -0.19 6.76 31.45
CA SER A 170 1.20 7.18 31.30
C SER A 170 1.35 8.70 31.21
N LEU A 171 0.51 9.38 30.42
CA LEU A 171 0.51 10.84 30.35
C LEU A 171 0.16 11.48 31.70
N ALA A 172 -0.86 10.97 32.40
CA ALA A 172 -1.23 11.47 33.72
C ALA A 172 -0.08 11.32 34.74
N ALA A 173 0.66 10.21 34.70
CA ALA A 173 1.84 10.00 35.54
C ALA A 173 2.96 11.01 35.21
N GLN A 174 3.20 11.29 33.93
CA GLN A 174 4.17 12.30 33.50
C GLN A 174 3.79 13.71 33.95
N VAL A 175 2.51 14.07 33.86
CA VAL A 175 1.98 15.33 34.40
C VAL A 175 2.27 15.43 35.90
N ARG A 176 1.88 14.40 36.66
CA ARG A 176 2.11 14.38 38.11
C ARG A 176 3.59 14.50 38.45
N ALA A 177 4.47 13.86 37.70
CA ALA A 177 5.92 13.93 37.93
C ALA A 177 6.52 15.30 37.58
N ALA A 178 5.88 16.08 36.71
CA ALA A 178 6.34 17.40 36.31
C ALA A 178 6.02 18.51 37.34
N PHE A 179 5.19 18.21 38.36
CA PHE A 179 4.82 19.14 39.43
C PHE A 179 5.18 18.53 40.80
N PRO A 180 6.23 19.02 41.47
CA PRO A 180 6.61 18.58 42.81
C PRO A 180 5.62 19.03 43.88
#